data_AF-A0A1H4F5W0-F1
#
_entry.id   AF-A0A1H4F5W0-F1
#
_cell.length_a   1.000
_cell.length_b   1.000
_cell.length_c   1.000
_cell.angle_alpha   90.00
_cell.angle_beta   90.00
_cell.angle_gamma   90.00
#
_symmetry.space_group_name_H-M   'P 1'
#
loop_
_entity.id
_entity.type
_entity.pdbx_description
1 polymer ?
#
loop_
_entity_poly.entity_id
_entity_poly.type
_entity_poly.pdbx_seq_one_letter_code
_entity_poly.pdbx_strand_id
1 'polypeptide(L)' 'MLAIRLPDEIEARLETLAKRTGRTKTFYAREAIVQHLEDLEDLYLAERVVKRIQSGKEQSAGLDEVEARLGLAD' A
#
# COMPACT_ATOMS: atom_id res chain seq x y z
N MET A 1 -17.16 -3.33 -16.55
CA MET A 1 -16.02 -2.58 -17.11
C MET A 1 -16.08 -1.18 -16.51
N LEU A 2 -15.02 -0.76 -15.81
CA LEU A 2 -14.98 0.54 -15.14
C LEU A 2 -14.48 1.61 -16.12
N ALA A 3 -15.27 2.64 -16.36
CA ALA A 3 -14.89 3.77 -17.19
C ALA A 3 -14.52 4.96 -16.29
N ILE A 4 -13.24 5.34 -16.30
CA ILE A 4 -12.73 6.49 -15.54
C ILE A 4 -12.21 7.54 -16.51
N ARG A 5 -12.50 8.81 -16.23
CA ARG A 5 -11.86 9.93 -16.93
C ARG A 5 -10.55 10.24 -16.23
N LEU A 6 -9.46 10.19 -16.99
CA LEU A 6 -8.12 10.53 -16.51
C LEU A 6 -7.74 11.92 -17.02
N PRO A 7 -6.93 12.69 -16.26
CA PRO A 7 -6.27 13.88 -16.80
C PRO A 7 -5.36 13.51 -17.98
N ASP A 8 -5.26 14.38 -18.99
CA ASP A 8 -4.50 14.15 -20.22
C ASP A 8 -3.03 13.77 -19.95
N GLU A 9 -2.42 14.38 -18.93
CA GLU A 9 -1.04 14.07 -18.52
C GLU A 9 -0.88 12.61 -18.08
N ILE A 10 -1.84 12.07 -17.32
CA ILE A 10 -1.80 10.69 -16.84
C ILE A 10 -1.98 9.74 -18.02
N GLU A 11 -2.88 10.05 -18.95
CA GLU A 11 -3.05 9.25 -20.15
C GLU A 11 -1.77 9.22 -21.01
N ALA A 12 -1.10 10.37 -21.18
CA ALA A 12 0.18 10.44 -21.89
C ALA A 12 1.30 9.63 -21.22
N ARG A 13 1.35 9.62 -19.87
CA ARG A 13 2.28 8.79 -19.11
C ARG A 13 2.01 7.30 -19.30
N LEU A 14 0.75 6.87 -19.24
CA LEU A 14 0.35 5.48 -19.47
C LEU A 14 0.66 5.03 -20.90
N GLU A 15 0.42 5.89 -21.89
CA GLU A 15 0.75 5.63 -23.30
C GLU A 15 2.26 5.44 -23.51
N THR A 16 3.07 6.31 -22.89
CA THR A 16 4.53 6.23 -22.96
C THR A 16 5.05 4.94 -22.34
N LEU A 17 4.52 4.57 -21.17
CA LEU A 17 4.91 3.35 -20.47
C LEU A 17 4.52 2.11 -21.28
N ALA A 18 3.29 2.07 -21.79
CA ALA A 18 2.79 1.01 -22.67
C ALA A 18 3.70 0.77 -23.87
N LYS A 19 4.07 1.84 -24.59
CA LYS A 19 4.98 1.77 -25.75
C LYS A 19 6.35 1.22 -25.40
N ARG A 20 6.91 1.61 -24.25
CA ARG A 20 8.26 1.21 -23.82
C ARG A 20 8.34 -0.25 -23.41
N THR A 21 7.24 -0.84 -22.93
CA THR A 21 7.25 -2.17 -22.30
C THR A 21 6.48 -3.22 -23.09
N GLY A 22 5.76 -2.81 -24.15
CA GLY A 22 4.93 -3.71 -24.96
C GLY A 22 3.65 -4.16 -24.25
N ARG A 23 3.21 -3.47 -23.19
CA ARG A 23 1.96 -3.74 -22.47
C ARG A 23 0.90 -2.68 -22.80
N THR A 24 -0.36 -2.95 -22.46
CA THR A 24 -1.47 -2.01 -22.74
C THR A 24 -1.58 -0.92 -21.66
N LYS A 25 -2.19 0.23 -22.01
CA LYS A 25 -2.55 1.26 -21.01
C LYS A 25 -3.42 0.69 -19.89
N THR A 26 -4.39 -0.16 -20.24
CA THR A 26 -5.31 -0.81 -19.30
C THR A 26 -4.58 -1.70 -18.29
N PHE A 27 -3.50 -2.38 -18.70
CA PHE A 27 -2.67 -3.15 -17.78
C PHE A 27 -2.12 -2.23 -16.69
N TYR A 28 -1.43 -1.15 -17.06
CA TYR A 28 -0.83 -0.24 -16.08
C TYR A 28 -1.84 0.51 -15.22
N ALA A 29 -2.97 0.94 -15.81
CA ALA A 29 -4.04 1.56 -15.04
C ALA A 29 -4.59 0.60 -13.98
N ARG A 30 -4.76 -0.68 -14.32
CA ARG A 30 -5.19 -1.70 -13.35
C ARG A 30 -4.16 -1.94 -12.26
N GLU A 31 -2.89 -2.14 -12.62
CA GLU A 31 -1.84 -2.39 -11.63
C GLU A 31 -1.73 -1.22 -10.64
N ALA A 32 -1.80 0.03 -11.13
CA ALA A 32 -1.76 1.22 -10.28
C ALA A 32 -2.95 1.28 -9.30
N ILE A 33 -4.15 0.89 -9.74
CA ILE A 33 -5.33 0.84 -8.86
C ILE A 33 -5.16 -0.25 -7.80
N VAL A 34 -4.71 -1.44 -8.19
CA VAL A 34 -4.51 -2.57 -7.26
C VAL A 34 -3.47 -2.22 -6.21
N GLN A 35 -2.30 -1.72 -6.63
CA GLN A 35 -1.24 -1.30 -5.70
C GLN A 35 -1.71 -0.22 -4.74
N HIS A 36 -2.43 0.79 -5.25
CA HIS A 36 -2.92 1.86 -4.38
C HIS A 36 -4.00 1.38 -3.40
N LEU A 37 -4.81 0.38 -3.77
CA LEU A 37 -5.75 -0.24 -2.84
C LEU A 37 -5.03 -0.97 -1.72
N GLU A 38 -3.97 -1.73 -2.03
CA GLU A 38 -3.13 -2.40 -1.02
C GLU A 38 -2.55 -1.37 -0.03
N ASP A 39 -1.97 -0.27 -0.53
CA ASP A 39 -1.45 0.81 0.32
C ASP A 39 -2.52 1.43 1.24
N LEU A 40 -3.73 1.64 0.72
CA LEU A 40 -4.84 2.22 1.48
C LEU A 40 -5.36 1.25 2.56
N GLU A 41 -5.43 -0.03 2.24
CA GLU A 41 -5.83 -1.08 3.18
C GLU A 41 -4.81 -1.21 4.32
N ASP A 42 -3.52 -1.23 4.00
CA ASP A 42 -2.42 -1.27 4.97
C ASP A 42 -2.44 -0.04 5.88
N LEU A 43 -2.58 1.15 5.31
CA LEU A 43 -2.69 2.39 6.08
C LEU A 43 -3.88 2.35 7.04
N TYR A 44 -5.05 1.91 6.56
CA TYR A 44 -6.24 1.85 7.38
C TYR A 44 -6.09 0.86 8.55
N LEU A 45 -5.47 -0.30 8.30
CA LEU A 45 -5.16 -1.28 9.35
C LEU A 45 -4.20 -0.70 10.40
N ALA A 46 -3.13 -0.04 9.95
CA ALA A 46 -2.15 0.59 10.82
C ALA A 46 -2.79 1.69 11.69
N GLU A 47 -3.58 2.59 11.11
CA GLU A 47 -4.28 3.63 11.86
C GLU A 47 -5.22 3.06 12.93
N ARG A 48 -5.89 1.95 12.63
CA ARG A 48 -6.76 1.28 13.60
C ARG A 48 -5.97 0.71 14.77
N VAL A 49 -4.80 0.12 14.52
CA VAL A 49 -3.90 -0.38 15.58
C VAL A 49 -3.44 0.79 16.45
N VAL A 50 -2.95 1.87 15.84
CA VAL A 50 -2.49 3.07 16.55
C VAL A 50 -3.60 3.63 17.45
N LYS A 51 -4.83 3.75 16.94
CA LYS A 51 -5.97 4.21 17.75
C LYS A 51 -6.25 3.29 18.94
N ARG A 52 -6.13 1.96 18.77
CA ARG A 52 -6.32 1.00 19.88
C ARG A 52 -5.23 1.15 20.93
N ILE A 53 -3.97 1.29 20.53
CA ILE A 53 -2.84 1.55 21.43
C ILE A 53 -3.06 2.85 22.22
N GLN A 54 -3.39 3.94 21.53
CA GLN A 54 -3.66 5.23 22.18
C GLN A 54 -4.84 5.18 23.16
N SER A 55 -5.86 4.37 22.86
CA SER A 55 -7.01 4.16 23.74
C SER A 55 -6.77 3.14 24.87
N GLY A 56 -5.57 2.57 24.97
CA GLY A 56 -5.22 1.53 25.95
C GLY A 56 -5.87 0.17 25.71
N LYS A 57 -6.48 -0.05 24.54
CA LYS A 57 -7.16 -1.30 24.15
C LYS A 57 -6.20 -2.33 23.53
N GLU A 58 -4.97 -1.94 23.27
CA GLU A 58 -3.91 -2.79 22.73
C GLU A 58 -2.58 -2.34 23.34
N GLN A 59 -1.71 -3.29 23.69
CA GLN A 59 -0.40 -3.01 24.23
C GLN A 59 0.66 -3.16 23.14
N SER A 60 1.65 -2.28 23.14
CA SER A 60 2.87 -2.43 22.35
C SER A 60 3.99 -2.98 23.24
N ALA A 61 4.86 -3.82 22.70
CA ALA A 61 6.08 -4.28 23.36
C ALA A 61 7.29 -3.52 22.83
N GLY A 62 8.32 -3.34 23.67
CA GLY A 62 9.62 -2.82 23.24
C GLY A 62 10.37 -3.85 22.39
N LEU A 63 11.33 -3.39 21.57
CA LEU A 63 12.12 -4.28 20.73
C LEU A 63 12.88 -5.32 21.58
N ASP A 64 13.60 -4.87 22.62
CA ASP A 64 14.36 -5.73 23.54
C ASP A 64 13.49 -6.84 24.17
N GLU A 65 12.24 -6.52 24.53
CA GLU A 65 11.28 -7.49 25.10
C GLU A 65 10.90 -8.56 24.06
N VAL A 66 10.67 -8.13 22.82
CA VAL A 66 10.32 -9.03 21.71
C VAL A 66 11.51 -9.92 21.34
N GLU A 67 12.72 -9.37 21.26
CA GLU A 67 13.95 -10.10 20.98
C GLU A 67 14.25 -11.16 22.05
N ALA A 68 14.14 -10.78 23.33
CA ALA A 68 14.28 -11.71 24.44
C ALA A 68 13.25 -12.86 24.38
N ARG A 69 11.98 -12.53 24.07
CA ARG A 69 10.90 -13.53 23.95
C ARG A 69 11.10 -14.49 22.77
N LEU A 70 11.71 -14.02 21.69
CA LEU A 70 11.96 -14.82 20.48
C LEU A 70 13.32 -15.54 20.50
N GLY A 71 14.16 -15.32 21.52
CA GLY A 71 15.51 -15.88 21.58
C GLY A 71 16.47 -15.27 20.56
N LEU A 72 16.21 -14.01 20.18
CA LEU A 72 17.01 -13.22 19.24
C LEU A 72 17.84 -12.15 19.94
N ALA A 73 17.81 -12.08 21.27
CA ALA A 73 18.64 -11.18 22.05
C ALA A 73 20.12 -11.61 21.95
N ASP A 74 20.98 -10.68 21.53
CA ASP A 74 22.44 -10.85 21.44
C ASP A 74 23.11 -11.06 22.81
#